data_AF-A0A0V8QAX7-F1
#
_entry.id   AF-A0A0V8QAX7-F1
#
_cell.length_a   1.000
_cell.length_b   1.000
_cell.length_c   1.000
_cell.angle_alpha   90.00
_cell.angle_beta   90.00
_cell.angle_gamma   90.00
#
_symmetry.space_group_name_H-M   'P 1'
#
loop_
_entity.id
_entity.type
_entity.pdbx_description
1 polymer ?
#
loop_
_entity_poly.entity_id
_entity_poly.type
_entity_poly.pdbx_seq_one_letter_code
_entity_poly.pdbx_strand_id
1 'polypeptide(L)'
;MINSCDLIEKFCNERNGCSFRADYSGRFMYGRTCVGIVTDDRVYETIVSLSDFMHESGIECVSDILGTIHSDSMRLSQIIYFPDLNGKLGDK
;
A
#
# COMPACT_ATOMS: atom_id res chain seq x y z
N MET A 1 -14.91 -4.85 -10.61
CA MET A 1 -14.44 -3.91 -9.56
C MET A 1 -12.97 -4.18 -9.40
N ILE A 2 -12.11 -3.19 -9.62
CA ILE A 2 -10.67 -3.35 -9.44
C ILE A 2 -10.39 -3.35 -7.94
N ASN A 3 -9.70 -4.36 -7.43
CA ASN A 3 -9.35 -4.48 -6.02
C ASN A 3 -8.15 -3.58 -5.71
N SER A 4 -8.26 -2.71 -4.70
CA SER A 4 -7.20 -1.81 -4.26
C SER A 4 -5.90 -2.54 -3.91
N CYS A 5 -6.01 -3.73 -3.31
CA CYS A 5 -4.86 -4.57 -2.97
C CYS A 5 -4.12 -5.03 -4.23
N ASP A 6 -4.86 -5.47 -5.25
CA ASP A 6 -4.29 -5.92 -6.53
C ASP A 6 -3.61 -4.76 -7.27
N LEU A 7 -4.14 -3.53 -7.17
CA LEU A 7 -3.51 -2.33 -7.73
C LEU A 7 -2.19 -1.98 -7.05
N ILE A 8 -2.14 -2.06 -5.71
CA ILE A 8 -0.92 -1.81 -4.95
C ILE A 8 0.14 -2.88 -5.26
N GLU A 9 -0.26 -4.14 -5.32
CA GLU A 9 0.63 -5.23 -5.71
C GLU A 9 1.16 -5.03 -7.13
N LYS A 10 0.28 -4.68 -8.09
CA LYS A 10 0.66 -4.37 -9.47
C LYS A 10 1.63 -3.18 -9.55
N PHE A 11 1.37 -2.11 -8.81
CA PHE A 11 2.26 -0.95 -8.72
C PHE A 11 3.67 -1.37 -8.27
N CYS A 12 3.78 -2.15 -7.19
CA CYS A 12 5.07 -2.63 -6.69
C CYS A 12 5.79 -3.55 -7.69
N ASN A 13 5.04 -4.30 -8.51
CA ASN A 13 5.61 -5.18 -9.54
C ASN A 13 6.09 -4.40 -10.77
N GLU A 14 5.48 -3.26 -11.10
CA GLU A 14 5.81 -2.46 -12.28
C GLU A 14 6.80 -1.32 -12.01
N ARG A 15 6.96 -0.91 -10.74
CA ARG A 15 7.86 0.18 -10.34
C ARG A 15 9.01 -0.36 -9.50
N ASN A 16 10.24 0.07 -9.83
CA ASN A 16 11.44 -0.29 -9.06
C ASN A 16 11.53 0.53 -7.76
N GLY A 17 12.21 -0.02 -6.75
CA GLY A 17 12.53 0.70 -5.50
C GLY A 17 11.46 0.57 -4.40
N CYS A 18 10.47 -0.29 -4.59
CA CYS A 18 9.54 -0.66 -3.54
C CYS A 18 9.13 -2.15 -3.65
N SER A 19 8.50 -2.69 -2.61
CA SER A 19 7.99 -4.06 -2.61
C SER A 19 6.66 -4.17 -1.86
N PHE A 20 5.81 -5.09 -2.30
CA PHE A 20 4.50 -5.32 -1.71
C PHE A 20 4.58 -6.14 -0.42
N ARG A 21 3.77 -5.78 0.58
CA ARG A 21 3.61 -6.50 1.84
C ARG A 21 2.14 -6.80 2.07
N ALA A 22 1.77 -8.09 2.08
CA ALA A 22 0.36 -8.51 2.12
C ALA A 22 -0.25 -8.62 3.54
N ASP A 23 0.56 -8.65 4.58
CA ASP A 23 0.17 -9.07 5.94
C ASP A 23 0.78 -8.18 7.04
N TYR A 24 0.91 -6.88 6.79
CA TYR A 24 1.52 -5.97 7.75
C TYR A 24 0.61 -5.68 8.95
N SER A 25 1.16 -5.75 10.17
CA SER A 25 0.47 -5.35 11.39
C SER A 25 1.21 -4.20 12.06
N GLY A 26 0.89 -2.98 11.63
CA GLY A 26 1.41 -1.74 12.19
C GLY A 26 0.66 -1.23 13.42
N ARG A 27 0.83 0.07 13.71
CA ARG A 27 0.05 0.75 14.75
C ARG A 27 -1.42 0.81 14.33
N PHE A 28 -2.32 0.87 15.32
CA PHE A 28 -3.79 0.94 15.12
C PHE A 28 -4.42 -0.28 14.43
N MET A 29 -3.70 -1.39 14.32
CA MET A 29 -4.21 -2.61 13.69
C MET A 29 -5.03 -3.51 14.63
N TYR A 30 -4.81 -3.43 15.95
CA TYR A 30 -5.56 -4.17 16.98
C TYR A 30 -5.69 -5.69 16.70
N GLY A 31 -4.61 -6.33 16.24
CA GLY A 31 -4.58 -7.76 15.91
C GLY A 31 -4.99 -8.10 14.47
N ARG A 32 -5.30 -7.09 13.64
CA ARG A 32 -5.55 -7.26 12.19
C ARG A 32 -4.27 -7.09 11.38
N THR A 33 -4.32 -7.49 10.11
CA THR A 33 -3.27 -7.24 9.11
C THR A 33 -3.81 -6.42 7.96
N CYS A 34 -2.96 -5.59 7.35
CA CYS A 34 -3.25 -4.80 6.16
C CYS A 34 -2.17 -4.98 5.10
N VAL A 35 -2.47 -4.49 3.90
CA VAL A 35 -1.48 -4.38 2.84
C VAL A 35 -0.58 -3.16 3.07
N GLY A 36 0.63 -3.20 2.50
CA GLY A 36 1.58 -2.10 2.54
C GLY A 36 2.64 -2.18 1.45
N ILE A 37 3.44 -1.13 1.37
CA ILE A 37 4.54 -0.92 0.43
C ILE A 37 5.80 -0.65 1.24
N VAL A 38 6.82 -1.49 1.11
CA VAL A 38 8.13 -1.28 1.71
C VAL A 38 9.00 -0.52 0.71
N THR A 39 9.67 0.56 1.14
CA THR A 39 10.46 1.48 0.31
C THR A 39 11.73 1.95 1.03
N ASP A 40 12.78 2.29 0.27
CA ASP A 40 14.10 2.68 0.79
C ASP A 40 14.15 4.18 1.13
N ASP A 41 13.35 4.60 2.12
CA ASP A 41 13.22 5.98 2.64
C ASP A 41 12.55 7.01 1.73
N ARG A 42 11.96 6.56 0.61
CA ARG A 42 11.26 7.40 -0.37
C ARG A 42 9.76 7.42 -0.18
N VAL A 43 9.30 7.60 1.05
CA VAL A 43 7.86 7.50 1.42
C VAL A 43 6.99 8.42 0.56
N TYR A 44 7.29 9.72 0.51
CA TYR A 44 6.47 10.69 -0.22
C TYR A 44 6.52 10.49 -1.73
N GLU A 45 7.70 10.21 -2.28
CA GLU A 45 7.85 9.90 -3.72
C GLU A 45 7.06 8.65 -4.09
N THR A 46 7.07 7.63 -3.23
CA THR A 46 6.31 6.39 -3.43
C THR A 46 4.80 6.65 -3.40
N ILE A 47 4.31 7.50 -2.49
CA ILE A 47 2.89 7.88 -2.42
C ILE A 47 2.45 8.66 -3.67
N VAL A 48 3.25 9.62 -4.12
CA VAL A 48 2.96 10.38 -5.35
C VAL A 48 2.95 9.44 -6.56
N SER A 49 3.96 8.59 -6.69
CA SER A 49 4.03 7.63 -7.80
C SER A 49 2.89 6.62 -7.79
N LEU A 50 2.42 6.19 -6.61
CA LEU A 50 1.24 5.34 -6.47
C LEU A 50 -0.03 6.08 -6.93
N SER A 51 -0.18 7.35 -6.55
CA SER A 51 -1.31 8.18 -6.96
C SER A 51 -1.34 8.35 -8.49
N ASP A 52 -0.20 8.65 -9.10
CA ASP A 52 -0.08 8.78 -10.55
C ASP A 52 -0.42 7.46 -11.26
N PHE A 53 0.09 6.34 -10.75
CA PHE A 53 -0.21 5.01 -11.29
C PHE A 53 -1.70 4.66 -11.21
N MET A 54 -2.37 5.00 -10.12
CA MET A 54 -3.81 4.79 -9.97
C MET A 54 -4.60 5.67 -10.95
N HIS A 55 -4.18 6.92 -11.15
CA HIS A 55 -4.78 7.81 -12.13
C HIS A 55 -4.62 7.27 -13.57
N GLU A 56 -3.42 6.82 -13.93
CA GLU A 56 -3.14 6.13 -15.21
C GLU A 56 -4.00 4.87 -15.40
N SER A 57 -4.38 4.21 -14.30
CA SER A 57 -5.25 3.04 -14.28
C SER A 57 -6.76 3.39 -14.31
N GLY A 58 -7.12 4.66 -14.45
CA GLY A 58 -8.50 5.13 -14.55
C GLY A 58 -9.19 5.36 -13.19
N ILE A 59 -8.43 5.47 -12.10
CA ILE A 59 -8.97 5.79 -10.77
C ILE A 59 -8.90 7.31 -10.55
N GLU A 60 -10.06 7.95 -10.41
CA GLU A 60 -10.15 9.41 -10.23
C GLU A 60 -10.02 9.83 -8.74
N CYS A 61 -10.61 9.08 -7.81
CA CYS A 61 -10.62 9.40 -6.38
C CYS A 61 -9.75 8.42 -5.57
N VAL A 62 -8.43 8.55 -5.67
CA VAL A 62 -7.45 7.66 -5.00
C VAL A 62 -7.67 7.60 -3.47
N SER A 63 -8.04 8.74 -2.86
CA SER A 63 -8.32 8.83 -1.41
C SER A 63 -9.45 7.91 -0.96
N ASP A 64 -10.48 7.76 -1.78
CA ASP A 64 -11.67 6.97 -1.45
C ASP A 64 -11.37 5.46 -1.50
N ILE A 65 -10.33 5.09 -2.23
CA ILE A 65 -9.90 3.71 -2.46
C ILE A 65 -8.84 3.29 -1.45
N LEU A 66 -7.87 4.15 -1.16
CA LEU A 66 -6.75 3.84 -0.24
C LEU A 66 -7.12 4.03 1.23
N GLY A 67 -8.14 4.85 1.52
CA GLY A 67 -8.51 5.21 2.88
C GLY A 67 -7.37 5.94 3.60
N THR A 68 -7.17 5.58 4.86
CA THR A 68 -6.14 6.17 5.71
C THR A 68 -4.77 5.59 5.35
N ILE A 69 -3.79 6.49 5.15
CA ILE A 69 -2.41 6.13 4.82
C ILE A 69 -1.52 6.43 6.02
N HIS A 70 -0.73 5.46 6.43
CA HIS A 70 0.28 5.62 7.47
C HIS A 70 1.65 5.18 6.98
N SER A 71 2.69 5.65 7.66
CA SER A 71 4.05 5.13 7.49
C SER A 71 4.70 4.78 8.83
N ASP A 72 5.67 3.86 8.80
CA ASP A 72 6.53 3.56 9.94
C ASP A 72 7.93 3.16 9.48
N SER A 73 8.90 3.28 10.39
CA SER A 73 10.29 2.88 10.12
C SER A 73 10.48 1.39 10.32
N MET A 74 11.12 0.75 9.35
CA MET A 74 11.54 -0.67 9.36
C MET A 74 13.06 -0.79 9.46
N ARG A 75 13.70 0.02 10.30
CA ARG A 75 15.16 0.14 10.49
C ARG A 75 15.89 0.62 9.23
N LEU A 76 16.10 -0.27 8.25
CA LEU A 76 16.83 0.02 7.01
C LEU A 76 15.90 0.45 5.87
N SER A 77 14.60 0.33 6.07
CA SER A 77 13.57 0.73 5.11
C SER A 77 12.43 1.44 5.83
N GLN A 78 11.46 1.91 5.05
CA GLN A 78 10.19 2.45 5.51
C GLN A 78 9.06 1.57 4.98
N ILE A 79 7.92 1.59 5.65
CA ILE A 79 6.69 1.01 5.13
C ILE A 79 5.59 2.05 5.08
N ILE A 80 4.85 2.08 3.97
CA ILE A 80 3.56 2.75 3.83
C ILE A 80 2.50 1.67 3.96
N TYR A 81 1.52 1.83 4.84
CA TYR A 81 0.48 0.83 5.07
C TYR A 81 -0.91 1.45 5.15
N PHE A 82 -1.90 0.63 4.82
CA PHE A 82 -3.27 1.06 4.55
C PHE A 82 -4.24 0.28 5.46
N PRO A 83 -4.50 0.73 6.70
CA PRO A 83 -5.31 -0.03 7.67
C PRO A 83 -6.72 -0.37 7.21
N ASP A 84 -7.28 0.42 6.29
CA ASP A 84 -8.61 0.22 5.71
C ASP A 84 -8.61 -0.88 4.62
N LEU A 85 -7.43 -1.32 4.17
CA LEU A 85 -7.24 -2.38 3.20
C LEU A 85 -6.75 -3.65 3.87
N ASN A 86 -7.68 -4.58 4.14
CA ASN A 86 -7.40 -5.85 4.79
C ASN A 86 -6.31 -6.65 4.03
N GLY A 87 -5.29 -7.08 4.78
CA GLY A 87 -4.21 -7.95 4.30
C GLY A 87 -4.64 -9.40 4.42
N LYS A 88 -4.75 -10.10 3.27
CA LYS A 88 -5.31 -11.45 3.10
C LYS A 88 -6.51 -11.80 4.01
N LEU A 89 -7.73 -11.62 3.50
CA LEU A 89 -8.73 -12.69 3.56
C LEU A 89 -8.32 -13.74 2.53
N GLY A 90 -7.61 -14.76 2.99
CA GLY A 90 -7.23 -15.90 2.18
C GLY A 90 -7.83 -17.18 2.76
N ASP A 91 -9.16 -17.26 2.82
CA ASP A 91 -9.86 -18.54 2.83
C ASP A 91 -10.86 -18.52 1.67
N LYS A 92 -10.54 -19.31 0.64
CA LYS A 92 -11.51 -19.78 -0.34
C LYS A 92 -12.47 -20.75 0.33
#